data_AF-A0A8T0E2C6-F1
#
_entry.id   AF-A0A8T0E2C6-F1
#
_cell.length_a   1.000
_cell.length_b   1.000
_cell.length_c   1.000
_cell.angle_alpha   90.00
_cell.angle_beta   90.00
_cell.angle_gamma   90.00
#
_symmetry.space_group_name_H-M   'P 1'
#
loop_
_entity.id
_entity.type
_entity.pdbx_description
1 polymer ?
#
loop_
_entity_poly.entity_id
_entity_poly.type
_entity_poly.pdbx_seq_one_letter_code
_entity_poly.pdbx_strand_id
1 'polypeptide(L)'
;MSLFESNVTFAHLLFEFPERALKLLDQAFYQAALHICNSQRIPDKRWKPLNRGNFIDIDLVLFAHNVEVKNKLIPGVLSESLFIFFFVAHEFGRFWLDNQSDPLKGRDFILSCICPQVFGLYIVKLAVALILAGGVEKKDENSRIRGDSHLLLVGDPGTGKSQFLKFASKVCMRTVLTSGIGTTNAGLTVSAVKESGKWQLEAGALVLADGGLCCIDEFSCIKEQDKTCIHEAMEQQTISVAKAGLVCSLSTKCSILAATNPKGKYDANLSLSENTALASPLLSRFDVILVLLDTYDENWDKMVSSYILDDHNYLAKSNQKSWSVSKMRSYFNMIRHINPKMTFPCEKVLQTYYRRQRSLEGRNFARTTPRLLQSLIRLAEGHARLMFRYEVLVIDAIMAIILMESSMSGSAVLDGLATLHTSFPDNPRAEYNEKAKTVLKLLNLEDLLPDSETYGFSYQDLCIKNYCRKLV
;
A
#
# COMPACT_ATOMS: atom_id res chain seq x y z
N MET A 1 -3.33 -25.66 18.00
CA MET A 1 -3.70 -24.99 19.26
C MET A 1 -2.43 -24.77 20.07
N SER A 2 -2.12 -23.51 20.40
CA SER A 2 -1.25 -23.00 21.51
C SER A 2 0.18 -23.56 21.63
N LEU A 3 1.29 -22.80 21.58
CA LEU A 3 1.53 -21.46 22.09
C LEU A 3 2.78 -20.86 21.40
N PHE A 4 2.69 -19.58 21.05
CA PHE A 4 3.81 -18.65 21.18
C PHE A 4 4.23 -18.62 22.66
N GLU A 5 5.53 -18.75 22.95
CA GLU A 5 6.26 -17.99 23.99
C GLU A 5 7.57 -18.70 24.36
N SER A 6 8.70 -18.14 23.95
CA SER A 6 9.89 -17.92 24.79
C SER A 6 11.05 -17.44 23.91
N ASN A 7 10.96 -16.18 23.49
CA ASN A 7 12.10 -15.41 23.01
C ASN A 7 12.97 -14.91 24.18
N VAL A 8 13.16 -15.74 25.21
CA VAL A 8 13.86 -15.37 26.43
C VAL A 8 14.92 -16.42 26.74
N THR A 9 16.18 -15.96 26.76
CA THR A 9 17.36 -16.61 27.36
C THR A 9 17.96 -17.87 26.69
N PHE A 10 18.24 -17.85 25.38
CA PHE A 10 19.24 -18.80 24.82
C PHE A 10 20.69 -18.26 24.85
N ALA A 11 20.87 -16.93 24.88
CA ALA A 11 22.19 -16.32 24.88
C ALA A 11 22.96 -16.54 26.20
N HIS A 12 22.28 -16.64 27.34
CA HIS A 12 22.93 -16.84 28.64
C HIS A 12 23.35 -18.29 28.92
N LEU A 13 22.67 -19.28 28.32
CA LEU A 13 22.98 -20.71 28.51
C LEU A 13 24.20 -21.18 27.71
N LEU A 14 24.58 -20.46 26.65
CA LEU A 14 25.76 -20.77 25.83
C LEU A 14 27.09 -20.48 26.54
N PHE A 15 27.09 -19.66 27.60
CA PHE A 15 28.31 -19.32 28.34
C PHE A 15 28.63 -20.27 29.50
N GLU A 16 27.63 -20.90 30.12
CA GLU A 16 27.87 -21.67 31.36
C GLU A 16 27.96 -23.19 31.17
N PHE A 17 27.32 -23.82 30.16
CA PHE A 17 27.36 -25.28 30.01
C PHE A 17 27.28 -25.74 28.55
N PRO A 18 28.42 -25.89 27.83
CA PRO A 18 28.44 -26.24 26.41
C PRO A 18 27.84 -27.64 26.11
N GLU A 19 27.98 -28.61 27.02
CA GLU A 19 27.50 -29.98 26.78
C GLU A 19 25.96 -30.14 26.90
N ARG A 20 25.29 -29.32 27.72
CA ARG A 20 23.83 -29.37 27.89
C ARG A 20 23.09 -28.65 26.75
N ALA A 21 23.65 -27.55 26.26
CA ALA A 21 23.12 -26.84 25.08
C ALA A 21 23.19 -27.70 23.80
N LEU A 22 24.27 -28.49 23.64
CA LEU A 22 24.44 -29.41 22.53
C LEU A 22 23.36 -30.51 22.47
N LYS A 23 22.96 -31.08 23.62
CA LYS A 23 21.90 -32.09 23.68
C LYS A 23 20.50 -31.52 23.41
N LEU A 24 20.22 -30.30 23.86
CA LEU A 24 18.94 -29.62 23.62
C LEU A 24 18.80 -29.17 22.17
N LEU A 25 19.88 -28.70 21.55
CA LEU A 25 19.94 -28.46 20.11
C LEU A 25 19.73 -29.77 19.36
N ASP A 26 20.43 -30.86 19.69
CA ASP A 26 20.24 -32.15 19.01
C ASP A 26 18.80 -32.67 19.07
N GLN A 27 18.08 -32.51 20.19
CA GLN A 27 16.67 -32.89 20.28
C GLN A 27 15.74 -32.01 19.43
N ALA A 28 15.95 -30.68 19.42
CA ALA A 28 15.19 -29.76 18.59
C ALA A 28 15.48 -29.97 17.09
N PHE A 29 16.73 -30.27 16.74
CA PHE A 29 17.17 -30.61 15.38
C PHE A 29 16.57 -31.95 14.90
N TYR A 30 16.49 -32.96 15.77
CA TYR A 30 15.89 -34.25 15.42
C TYR A 30 14.37 -34.15 15.19
N GLN A 31 13.67 -33.34 16.00
CA GLN A 31 12.23 -33.08 15.81
C GLN A 31 11.93 -32.23 14.56
N ALA A 32 12.77 -31.24 14.24
CA ALA A 32 12.64 -30.47 13.01
C ALA A 32 12.93 -31.32 11.75
N ALA A 33 13.88 -32.25 11.82
CA ALA A 33 14.23 -33.16 10.73
C ALA A 33 13.15 -34.23 10.46
N LEU A 34 12.49 -34.75 11.51
CA LEU A 34 11.38 -35.70 11.38
C LEU A 34 10.15 -35.09 10.68
N HIS A 35 9.94 -33.78 10.80
CA HIS A 35 8.82 -33.09 10.16
C HIS A 35 9.03 -32.84 8.65
N ILE A 36 10.26 -32.97 8.15
CA ILE A 36 10.64 -32.57 6.77
C ILE A 36 10.87 -33.79 5.85
N CYS A 37 11.07 -35.01 6.38
CA CYS A 37 11.38 -36.18 5.55
C CYS A 37 10.63 -37.44 5.99
N ASN A 38 9.69 -37.90 5.15
CA ASN A 38 9.19 -39.29 5.14
C ASN A 38 10.22 -40.30 4.58
N SER A 39 11.53 -40.01 4.72
CA SER A 39 12.61 -40.92 4.34
C SER A 39 13.71 -40.85 5.38
N GLN A 40 13.88 -41.94 6.13
CA GLN A 40 14.90 -42.14 7.14
C GLN A 40 16.31 -41.83 6.63
N ARG A 41 16.93 -40.69 6.97
CA ARG A 41 18.40 -40.50 6.92
C ARG A 41 18.90 -39.49 7.96
N ILE A 42 20.08 -39.78 8.49
CA ILE A 42 20.76 -39.12 9.61
C ILE A 42 21.66 -37.98 9.07
N PRO A 43 21.64 -36.76 9.64
CA PRO A 43 22.56 -35.69 9.26
C PRO A 43 23.95 -35.92 9.86
N ASP A 44 25.01 -35.67 9.07
CA ASP A 44 26.41 -35.78 9.52
C ASP A 44 27.02 -34.40 9.73
N LYS A 45 27.67 -34.19 10.89
CA LYS A 45 28.12 -32.87 11.37
C LYS A 45 29.53 -32.53 10.87
N ARG A 46 29.71 -31.40 10.18
CA ARG A 46 31.04 -30.81 9.90
C ARG A 46 31.12 -29.38 10.46
N TRP A 47 31.93 -29.19 11.49
CA TRP A 47 32.25 -27.86 12.05
C TRP A 47 33.69 -27.50 11.71
N LYS A 48 33.99 -26.23 11.48
CA LYS A 48 35.37 -25.73 11.46
C LYS A 48 35.97 -25.79 12.88
N PRO A 49 37.29 -25.97 13.04
CA PRO A 49 37.91 -26.06 14.37
C PRO A 49 37.62 -24.80 15.20
N LEU A 50 37.22 -25.02 16.45
CA LEU A 50 36.77 -23.98 17.38
C LEU A 50 37.97 -23.16 17.88
N ASN A 51 38.03 -21.88 17.52
CA ASN A 51 38.99 -20.92 18.08
C ASN A 51 38.29 -20.02 19.10
N ARG A 52 38.82 -19.92 20.32
CA ARG A 52 38.26 -19.07 21.40
C ARG A 52 38.23 -17.60 20.94
N GLY A 53 37.03 -17.00 20.99
CA GLY A 53 36.82 -15.57 20.69
C GLY A 53 36.12 -15.27 19.36
N ASN A 54 35.89 -16.27 18.50
CA ASN A 54 35.13 -16.11 17.25
C ASN A 54 33.73 -16.71 17.37
N PHE A 55 32.76 -16.11 16.69
CA PHE A 55 31.43 -16.69 16.52
C PHE A 55 31.53 -18.00 15.71
N ILE A 56 30.73 -18.98 16.11
CA ILE A 56 30.67 -20.30 15.47
C ILE A 56 29.77 -20.18 14.24
N ASP A 57 30.36 -20.20 13.04
CA ASP A 57 29.60 -20.37 11.80
C ASP A 57 29.15 -21.83 11.68
N ILE A 58 27.84 -22.05 11.80
CA ILE A 58 27.20 -23.35 11.67
C ILE A 58 26.74 -23.52 10.22
N ASP A 59 27.56 -24.17 9.40
CA ASP A 59 27.17 -24.52 8.03
C ASP A 59 26.36 -25.84 8.05
N LEU A 60 25.07 -25.76 7.73
CA LEU A 60 24.20 -26.94 7.55
C LEU A 60 24.53 -27.60 6.21
N VAL A 61 25.16 -28.79 6.25
CA VAL A 61 25.48 -29.57 5.06
C VAL A 61 24.55 -30.79 4.99
N LEU A 62 23.74 -30.88 3.93
CA LEU A 62 22.85 -32.01 3.65
C LEU A 62 23.48 -32.90 2.57
N PHE A 63 23.77 -34.16 2.90
CA PHE A 63 24.17 -35.17 1.92
C PHE A 63 22.92 -35.78 1.28
N ALA A 64 22.61 -35.39 0.05
CA ALA A 64 21.56 -36.02 -0.75
C ALA A 64 22.18 -36.72 -1.97
N HIS A 65 21.72 -37.94 -2.26
CA HIS A 65 22.15 -38.69 -3.45
C HIS A 65 21.58 -38.08 -4.75
N ASN A 66 20.52 -37.30 -4.62
CA ASN A 66 19.94 -36.51 -5.69
C ASN A 66 19.46 -35.19 -5.07
N VAL A 67 20.06 -34.06 -5.46
CA VAL A 67 19.66 -32.72 -5.00
C VAL A 67 18.82 -32.12 -6.11
N GLU A 68 17.49 -32.18 -5.97
CA GLU A 68 16.61 -31.45 -6.88
C GLU A 68 16.43 -30.02 -6.36
N VAL A 69 17.26 -29.13 -6.87
CA VAL A 69 17.19 -27.70 -6.56
C VAL A 69 15.91 -27.14 -7.19
N LYS A 70 14.83 -27.02 -6.42
CA LYS A 70 13.65 -26.21 -6.79
C LYS A 70 13.94 -24.69 -6.75
N ASN A 71 15.15 -24.25 -7.09
CA ASN A 71 15.46 -22.83 -7.35
C ASN A 71 15.22 -22.42 -8.80
N LYS A 72 14.48 -23.23 -9.54
CA LYS A 72 13.63 -22.71 -10.59
C LYS A 72 12.21 -22.92 -10.09
N LEU A 73 11.40 -21.87 -10.21
CA LEU A 73 9.96 -22.01 -10.36
C LEU A 73 9.75 -22.99 -11.53
N ILE A 74 9.75 -24.29 -11.24
CA ILE A 74 9.39 -25.33 -12.20
C ILE A 74 7.89 -25.10 -12.45
N PRO A 75 7.46 -24.93 -13.70
CA PRO A 75 6.07 -24.73 -14.09
C PRO A 75 5.28 -26.03 -13.86
N GLY A 76 5.06 -26.38 -12.60
CA GLY A 76 4.51 -27.67 -12.19
C GLY A 76 4.18 -27.78 -10.69
N VAL A 77 4.82 -26.98 -9.82
CA VAL A 77 4.38 -26.79 -8.40
C VAL A 77 3.30 -25.69 -8.32
N LEU A 78 2.54 -25.53 -9.40
CA LEU A 78 1.43 -24.61 -9.55
C LEU A 78 0.14 -25.14 -8.90
N SER A 79 0.16 -26.18 -8.06
CA SER A 79 -1.08 -26.87 -7.66
C SER A 79 -1.62 -26.54 -6.27
N GLU A 80 -0.85 -25.96 -5.34
CA GLU A 80 -1.40 -25.57 -4.01
C GLU A 80 -1.52 -24.07 -3.84
N SER A 81 -0.44 -23.30 -4.06
CA SER A 81 -0.51 -21.83 -3.98
C SER A 81 -1.36 -21.23 -5.10
N LEU A 82 -1.28 -21.77 -6.32
CA LEU A 82 -2.16 -21.33 -7.42
C LEU A 82 -3.59 -21.83 -7.24
N PHE A 83 -3.81 -22.98 -6.59
CA PHE A 83 -5.16 -23.49 -6.33
C PHE A 83 -5.84 -22.70 -5.22
N ILE A 84 -5.10 -22.32 -4.16
CA ILE A 84 -5.56 -21.34 -3.17
C ILE A 84 -5.81 -20.01 -3.87
N PHE A 85 -4.89 -19.54 -4.72
CA PHE A 85 -5.08 -18.31 -5.49
C PHE A 85 -6.32 -18.38 -6.39
N PHE A 86 -6.58 -19.52 -7.04
CA PHE A 86 -7.73 -19.75 -7.91
C PHE A 86 -9.04 -19.81 -7.13
N PHE A 87 -9.07 -20.52 -6.00
CA PHE A 87 -10.23 -20.60 -5.12
C PHE A 87 -10.59 -19.21 -4.56
N VAL A 88 -9.58 -18.47 -4.10
CA VAL A 88 -9.72 -17.11 -3.59
C VAL A 88 -10.15 -16.16 -4.70
N ALA A 89 -9.57 -16.26 -5.90
CA ALA A 89 -9.97 -15.46 -7.05
C ALA A 89 -11.41 -15.73 -7.47
N HIS A 90 -11.85 -16.98 -7.40
CA HIS A 90 -13.23 -17.35 -7.69
C HIS A 90 -14.21 -16.85 -6.62
N GLU A 91 -13.81 -16.86 -5.34
CA GLU A 91 -14.60 -16.26 -4.26
C GLU A 91 -14.81 -14.75 -4.46
N PHE A 92 -13.75 -14.02 -4.81
CA PHE A 92 -13.85 -12.59 -5.10
C PHE A 92 -14.56 -12.29 -6.42
N GLY A 93 -14.39 -13.14 -7.44
CA GLY A 93 -15.17 -13.06 -8.68
C GLY A 93 -16.67 -13.20 -8.41
N ARG A 94 -17.07 -14.15 -7.55
CA ARG A 94 -18.46 -14.30 -7.11
C ARG A 94 -18.97 -13.06 -6.39
N PHE A 95 -18.18 -12.48 -5.48
CA PHE A 95 -18.56 -11.23 -4.81
C PHE A 95 -18.89 -10.10 -5.80
N TRP A 96 -18.08 -9.93 -6.85
CA TRP A 96 -18.33 -8.92 -7.88
C TRP A 96 -19.49 -9.28 -8.82
N LEU A 97 -19.77 -10.56 -9.04
CA LEU A 97 -20.96 -11.03 -9.75
C LEU A 97 -22.24 -10.74 -8.97
N ASP A 98 -22.24 -10.98 -7.66
CA ASP A 98 -23.38 -10.69 -6.79
C ASP A 98 -23.69 -9.18 -6.74
N ASN A 99 -22.67 -8.34 -6.89
CA ASN A 99 -22.77 -6.88 -6.92
C ASN A 99 -22.74 -6.29 -8.35
N GLN A 100 -23.01 -7.08 -9.39
CA GLN A 100 -22.92 -6.64 -10.79
C GLN A 100 -23.90 -5.49 -11.11
N SER A 101 -25.05 -5.46 -10.44
CA SER A 101 -26.09 -4.44 -10.63
C SER A 101 -25.67 -3.05 -10.15
N ASP A 102 -24.80 -2.99 -9.13
CA ASP A 102 -24.24 -1.75 -8.61
C ASP A 102 -22.78 -1.94 -8.14
N PRO A 103 -21.81 -1.78 -9.06
CA PRO A 103 -20.39 -1.91 -8.73
C PRO A 103 -19.95 -0.99 -7.58
N LEU A 104 -20.55 0.20 -7.47
CA LEU A 104 -20.17 1.19 -6.48
C LEU A 104 -20.56 0.76 -5.07
N LYS A 105 -21.68 0.06 -4.91
CA LYS A 105 -22.05 -0.57 -3.63
C LYS A 105 -21.04 -1.64 -3.21
N GLY A 106 -20.58 -2.47 -4.16
CA GLY A 106 -19.54 -3.47 -3.89
C GLY A 106 -18.23 -2.83 -3.44
N ARG A 107 -17.82 -1.73 -4.09
CA ARG A 107 -16.66 -0.94 -3.69
C ARG A 107 -16.83 -0.35 -2.30
N ASP A 108 -17.94 0.32 -2.04
CA ASP A 108 -18.18 1.03 -0.79
C ASP A 108 -18.27 0.05 0.39
N PHE A 109 -18.74 -1.19 0.15
CA PHE A 109 -18.64 -2.29 1.10
C PHE A 109 -17.17 -2.62 1.44
N ILE A 110 -16.28 -2.74 0.45
CA ILE A 110 -14.84 -2.95 0.70
C ILE A 110 -14.25 -1.78 1.49
N LEU A 111 -14.62 -0.54 1.14
CA LEU A 111 -14.17 0.65 1.85
C LEU A 111 -14.67 0.71 3.29
N SER A 112 -15.89 0.25 3.55
CA SER A 112 -16.43 0.17 4.92
C SER A 112 -15.65 -0.80 5.81
N CYS A 113 -15.03 -1.83 5.22
CA CYS A 113 -14.14 -2.76 5.91
C CYS A 113 -12.75 -2.16 6.21
N ILE A 114 -12.36 -1.06 5.57
CA ILE A 114 -11.10 -0.37 5.82
C ILE A 114 -11.26 0.51 7.06
N CYS A 115 -10.47 0.24 8.09
CA CYS A 115 -10.54 0.94 9.38
C CYS A 115 -11.98 1.06 9.90
N PRO A 116 -12.65 -0.06 10.27
CA PRO A 116 -13.99 0.01 10.84
C PRO A 116 -14.01 0.90 12.08
N GLN A 117 -12.97 0.89 12.91
CA GLN A 117 -12.90 1.70 14.13
C GLN A 117 -12.95 3.23 13.92
N VAL A 118 -12.81 3.71 12.68
CA VAL A 118 -12.89 5.14 12.34
C VAL A 118 -14.18 5.41 11.58
N PHE A 119 -15.06 6.23 12.18
CA PHE A 119 -16.29 6.67 11.52
C PHE A 119 -16.00 7.63 10.37
N GLY A 120 -16.77 7.51 9.28
CA GLY A 120 -16.67 8.42 8.15
C GLY A 120 -15.39 8.28 7.33
N LEU A 121 -14.84 9.42 6.90
CA LEU A 121 -13.61 9.54 6.13
C LEU A 121 -13.60 8.74 4.83
N TYR A 122 -14.74 8.74 4.13
CA TYR A 122 -14.92 8.02 2.88
C TYR A 122 -13.79 8.31 1.87
N ILE A 123 -13.45 9.59 1.68
CA ILE A 123 -12.41 9.99 0.72
C ILE A 123 -11.02 9.48 1.14
N VAL A 124 -10.72 9.47 2.44
CA VAL A 124 -9.45 8.94 2.96
C VAL A 124 -9.39 7.43 2.81
N LYS A 125 -10.49 6.72 3.15
CA LYS A 125 -10.59 5.26 2.99
C LYS A 125 -10.40 4.87 1.53
N LEU A 126 -11.03 5.61 0.61
CA LEU A 126 -10.84 5.44 -0.84
C LEU A 126 -9.38 5.67 -1.24
N ALA A 127 -8.76 6.76 -0.81
CA ALA A 127 -7.35 7.05 -1.13
C ALA A 127 -6.39 5.95 -0.65
N VAL A 128 -6.57 5.48 0.60
CA VAL A 128 -5.79 4.37 1.17
C VAL A 128 -6.02 3.09 0.36
N ALA A 129 -7.26 2.79 -0.03
CA ALA A 129 -7.57 1.62 -0.85
C ALA A 129 -6.88 1.67 -2.23
N LEU A 130 -6.90 2.82 -2.90
CA LEU A 130 -6.25 3.00 -4.20
C LEU A 130 -4.73 2.82 -4.12
N ILE A 131 -4.12 3.24 -3.02
CA ILE A 131 -2.67 3.12 -2.83
C ILE A 131 -2.28 1.70 -2.44
N LEU A 132 -3.12 1.00 -1.67
CA LEU A 132 -2.94 -0.42 -1.42
C LEU A 132 -3.10 -1.25 -2.71
N ALA A 133 -4.01 -0.86 -3.60
CA ALA A 133 -4.19 -1.48 -4.93
C ALA A 133 -3.00 -1.19 -5.87
N GLY A 134 -2.44 0.02 -5.82
CA GLY A 134 -1.31 0.48 -6.64
C GLY A 134 -1.66 0.64 -8.13
N GLY A 135 -0.83 1.37 -8.89
CA GLY A 135 -0.97 1.51 -10.35
C GLY A 135 -0.11 0.51 -11.14
N VAL A 136 -0.18 0.59 -12.48
CA VAL A 136 0.54 -0.34 -13.36
C VAL A 136 1.96 0.17 -13.62
N GLU A 137 2.95 -0.66 -13.33
CA GLU A 137 4.33 -0.38 -13.74
C GLU A 137 4.48 -0.66 -15.24
N LYS A 138 4.88 0.36 -16.01
CA LYS A 138 5.14 0.24 -17.44
C LYS A 138 6.65 0.31 -17.70
N LYS A 139 7.18 -0.71 -18.36
CA LYS A 139 8.57 -0.75 -18.80
C LYS A 139 8.59 -0.42 -20.29
N ASP A 140 9.13 0.73 -20.63
CA ASP A 140 9.49 1.08 -21.99
C ASP A 140 11.00 0.80 -22.18
N GLU A 141 11.46 0.63 -23.43
CA GLU A 141 12.81 0.12 -23.72
C GLU A 141 13.93 0.95 -23.07
N ASN A 142 13.73 2.27 -22.96
CA ASN A 142 14.70 3.20 -22.37
C ASN A 142 14.23 3.88 -21.08
N SER A 143 12.97 3.71 -20.69
CA SER A 143 12.44 4.41 -19.52
C SER A 143 11.44 3.56 -18.76
N ARG A 144 11.58 3.57 -17.44
CA ARG A 144 10.67 2.87 -16.54
C ARG A 144 9.70 3.88 -15.95
N ILE A 145 8.42 3.67 -16.22
CA ILE A 145 7.37 4.50 -15.66
C ILE A 145 6.91 3.83 -14.36
N ARG A 146 7.13 4.54 -13.25
CA ARG A 146 6.66 4.15 -11.92
C ARG A 146 5.14 3.92 -11.92
N GLY A 147 4.71 2.79 -11.36
CA GLY A 147 3.30 2.46 -11.10
C GLY A 147 2.84 2.74 -9.67
N ASP A 148 3.77 2.90 -8.73
CA ASP A 148 3.45 3.14 -7.32
C ASP A 148 2.87 4.54 -7.07
N SER A 149 1.92 4.62 -6.12
CA SER A 149 1.27 5.86 -5.72
C SER A 149 1.63 6.21 -4.27
N HIS A 150 1.78 7.50 -3.97
CA HIS A 150 2.10 7.97 -2.62
C HIS A 150 0.98 8.84 -2.02
N LEU A 151 0.68 8.64 -0.73
CA LEU A 151 -0.27 9.44 0.04
C LEU A 151 0.47 10.29 1.07
N LEU A 152 0.02 11.53 1.25
CA LEU A 152 0.31 12.32 2.44
C LEU A 152 -1.00 12.67 3.15
N LEU A 153 -1.12 12.28 4.42
CA LEU A 153 -2.19 12.69 5.30
C LEU A 153 -1.69 13.83 6.19
N VAL A 154 -2.31 15.00 6.07
CA VAL A 154 -2.04 16.19 6.89
C VAL A 154 -3.24 16.40 7.80
N GLY A 155 -3.05 16.67 9.09
CA GLY A 155 -4.16 17.16 9.91
C GLY A 155 -3.83 17.30 11.38
N ASP A 156 -4.79 17.77 12.15
CA ASP A 156 -4.64 18.02 13.59
C ASP A 156 -4.50 16.71 14.40
N PRO A 157 -3.80 16.73 15.56
CA PRO A 157 -3.72 15.55 16.42
C PRO A 157 -5.11 15.05 16.81
N GLY A 158 -5.30 13.73 16.86
CA GLY A 158 -6.59 13.12 17.21
C GLY A 158 -7.47 12.68 16.02
N THR A 159 -7.15 13.07 14.78
CA THR A 159 -7.96 12.71 13.59
C THR A 159 -7.78 11.27 13.06
N GLY A 160 -7.28 10.33 13.86
CA GLY A 160 -7.16 8.91 13.48
C GLY A 160 -6.08 8.55 12.43
N LYS A 161 -5.24 9.50 11.99
CA LYS A 161 -4.17 9.28 10.98
C LYS A 161 -3.28 8.06 11.26
N SER A 162 -2.76 7.94 12.48
CA SER A 162 -1.89 6.81 12.85
C SER A 162 -2.64 5.46 12.88
N GLN A 163 -3.97 5.46 13.03
CA GLN A 163 -4.75 4.23 12.91
C GLN A 163 -4.83 3.75 11.46
N PHE A 164 -4.95 4.67 10.48
CA PHE A 164 -4.88 4.32 9.06
C PHE A 164 -3.52 3.72 8.69
N LEU A 165 -2.42 4.30 9.18
CA LEU A 165 -1.06 3.75 8.98
C LEU A 165 -0.93 2.33 9.54
N LYS A 166 -1.41 2.09 10.77
CA LYS A 166 -1.38 0.77 11.42
C LYS A 166 -2.30 -0.25 10.75
N PHE A 167 -3.41 0.19 10.17
CA PHE A 167 -4.30 -0.71 9.44
C PHE A 167 -3.70 -1.09 8.09
N ALA A 168 -3.16 -0.10 7.34
CA ALA A 168 -2.50 -0.35 6.07
C ALA A 168 -1.30 -1.29 6.22
N SER A 169 -0.53 -1.19 7.32
CA SER A 169 0.56 -2.12 7.63
C SER A 169 0.09 -3.55 7.89
N LYS A 170 -1.11 -3.73 8.46
CA LYS A 170 -1.71 -5.06 8.64
C LYS A 170 -2.24 -5.65 7.34
N VAL A 171 -2.78 -4.84 6.44
CA VAL A 171 -3.41 -5.32 5.21
C VAL A 171 -2.40 -5.67 4.13
N CYS A 172 -1.30 -4.92 3.98
CA CYS A 172 -0.30 -5.21 2.95
C CYS A 172 0.65 -6.34 3.38
N MET A 173 1.13 -7.15 2.41
CA MET A 173 1.99 -8.32 2.69
C MET A 173 3.41 -7.95 3.13
N ARG A 174 3.96 -6.86 2.57
CA ARG A 174 5.28 -6.33 2.90
C ARG A 174 5.12 -4.88 3.32
N THR A 175 5.34 -4.59 4.59
CA THR A 175 5.28 -3.21 5.07
C THR A 175 6.31 -2.95 6.14
N VAL A 176 6.81 -1.72 6.17
CA VAL A 176 7.62 -1.21 7.28
C VAL A 176 6.93 0.02 7.83
N LEU A 177 6.74 0.08 9.14
CA LEU A 177 6.19 1.23 9.85
C LEU A 177 7.32 1.91 10.61
N THR A 178 7.55 3.19 10.34
CA THR A 178 8.57 4.00 11.00
C THR A 178 8.00 5.33 11.46
N SER A 179 8.47 5.89 12.58
CA SER A 179 8.18 7.28 12.99
C SER A 179 9.35 8.18 12.60
N GLY A 180 9.05 9.38 12.13
CA GLY A 180 10.02 10.38 11.71
C GLY A 180 11.03 10.78 12.80
N ILE A 181 10.67 10.66 14.08
CA ILE A 181 11.56 10.96 15.22
C ILE A 181 12.56 9.81 15.45
N GLY A 182 12.11 8.56 15.28
CA GLY A 182 12.93 7.37 15.49
C GLY A 182 13.79 6.99 14.29
N THR A 183 13.52 7.57 13.12
CA THR A 183 14.27 7.30 11.89
C THR A 183 15.54 8.13 11.82
N THR A 184 16.66 7.45 11.59
CA THR A 184 17.92 8.05 11.16
C THR A 184 18.18 7.73 9.70
N ASN A 185 19.07 8.47 9.03
CA ASN A 185 19.50 8.15 7.66
C ASN A 185 19.85 6.66 7.48
N ALA A 186 20.63 6.11 8.41
CA ALA A 186 21.04 4.71 8.40
C ALA A 186 19.86 3.74 8.50
N GLY A 187 18.85 4.08 9.30
CA GLY A 187 17.64 3.28 9.47
C GLY A 187 16.65 3.39 8.31
N LEU A 188 16.65 4.49 7.55
CA LEU A 188 15.79 4.66 6.37
C LEU A 188 16.41 4.07 5.10
N THR A 189 17.71 4.29 4.89
CA THR A 189 18.42 3.95 3.66
C THR A 189 19.16 2.62 3.82
N VAL A 190 20.48 2.68 4.03
CA VAL A 190 21.38 1.56 4.22
C VAL A 190 22.54 1.99 5.10
N SER A 191 22.92 1.12 6.03
CA SER A 191 24.10 1.25 6.85
C SER A 191 25.18 0.26 6.40
N ALA A 192 26.45 0.66 6.51
CA ALA A 192 27.58 -0.26 6.31
C ALA A 192 28.09 -0.68 7.68
N VAL A 193 27.96 -1.97 8.00
CA VAL A 193 28.42 -2.56 9.26
C VAL A 193 29.62 -3.45 8.98
N LYS A 194 30.66 -3.35 9.83
CA LYS A 194 31.86 -4.17 9.71
C LYS A 194 31.72 -5.39 10.63
N GLU A 195 31.45 -6.54 10.04
CA GLU A 195 31.35 -7.81 10.75
C GLU A 195 32.51 -8.73 10.35
N SER A 196 33.22 -9.28 11.34
CA SER A 196 34.35 -10.21 11.12
C SER A 196 35.42 -9.69 10.14
N GLY A 197 35.67 -8.37 10.15
CA GLY A 197 36.66 -7.73 9.29
C GLY A 197 36.20 -7.39 7.87
N LYS A 198 35.00 -7.81 7.45
CA LYS A 198 34.41 -7.48 6.14
C LYS A 198 33.29 -6.44 6.30
N TRP A 199 33.19 -5.54 5.32
CA TRP A 199 32.07 -4.60 5.25
C TRP A 199 30.86 -5.30 4.65
N GLN A 200 29.73 -5.22 5.35
CA GLN A 200 28.42 -5.68 4.90
C GLN A 200 27.43 -4.52 4.91
N LEU A 201 26.41 -4.59 4.08
CA LEU A 201 25.35 -3.58 4.00
C LEU A 201 24.09 -4.09 4.70
N GLU A 202 23.62 -3.34 5.68
CA GLU A 202 22.34 -3.55 6.34
C GLU A 202 21.27 -2.69 5.67
N ALA A 203 20.21 -3.33 5.19
CA ALA A 203 19.09 -2.67 4.55
C ALA A 203 18.24 -1.89 5.57
N GLY A 204 17.95 -0.63 5.27
CA GLY A 204 17.02 0.19 6.04
C GLY A 204 15.56 0.01 5.61
N ALA A 205 14.68 0.78 6.23
CA ALA A 205 13.23 0.65 6.12
C ALA A 205 12.69 0.74 4.68
N LEU A 206 13.23 1.66 3.85
CA LEU A 206 12.76 1.83 2.47
C LEU A 206 13.13 0.63 1.58
N VAL A 207 14.32 0.06 1.80
CA VAL A 207 14.81 -1.11 1.06
C VAL A 207 14.07 -2.37 1.51
N LEU A 208 13.81 -2.51 2.81
CA LEU A 208 13.02 -3.63 3.36
C LEU A 208 11.55 -3.58 2.90
N ALA A 209 11.02 -2.41 2.58
CA ALA A 209 9.66 -2.22 2.07
C ALA A 209 9.51 -2.42 0.54
N ASP A 210 10.55 -2.87 -0.17
CA ASP A 210 10.53 -3.05 -1.63
C ASP A 210 9.41 -4.01 -2.10
N GLY A 211 8.61 -3.57 -3.08
CA GLY A 211 7.40 -4.22 -3.57
C GLY A 211 6.17 -4.09 -2.66
N GLY A 212 6.26 -3.25 -1.63
CA GLY A 212 5.29 -3.15 -0.54
C GLY A 212 4.82 -1.73 -0.25
N LEU A 213 4.61 -1.45 1.05
CA LEU A 213 4.19 -0.15 1.57
C LEU A 213 5.14 0.29 2.69
N CYS A 214 5.70 1.49 2.57
CA CYS A 214 6.42 2.15 3.65
C CYS A 214 5.48 3.16 4.33
N CYS A 215 5.17 2.92 5.60
CA CYS A 215 4.34 3.79 6.42
C CYS A 215 5.25 4.68 7.28
N ILE A 216 5.13 6.00 7.13
CA ILE A 216 5.93 6.98 7.86
C ILE A 216 5.02 7.88 8.68
N ASP A 217 5.05 7.74 10.00
CA ASP A 217 4.36 8.68 10.91
C ASP A 217 5.26 9.88 11.21
N GLU A 218 4.66 11.03 11.55
CA GLU A 218 5.37 12.27 11.89
C GLU A 218 6.41 12.71 10.84
N PHE A 219 6.01 12.68 9.56
CA PHE A 219 6.91 12.95 8.43
C PHE A 219 7.58 14.34 8.47
N SER A 220 6.97 15.32 9.14
CA SER A 220 7.55 16.66 9.32
C SER A 220 8.78 16.68 10.22
N CYS A 221 8.89 15.73 11.18
CA CYS A 221 9.98 15.64 12.14
C CYS A 221 11.28 15.07 11.55
N ILE A 222 11.25 14.55 10.31
CA ILE A 222 12.42 14.00 9.65
C ILE A 222 13.44 15.12 9.34
N LYS A 223 14.71 14.83 9.60
CA LYS A 223 15.83 15.74 9.32
C LYS A 223 15.96 16.00 7.82
N GLU A 224 16.40 17.20 7.45
CA GLU A 224 16.55 17.58 6.04
C GLU A 224 17.52 16.69 5.24
N GLN A 225 18.57 16.18 5.89
CA GLN A 225 19.51 15.23 5.29
C GLN A 225 18.87 13.89 4.91
N ASP A 226 17.83 13.47 5.64
CA ASP A 226 17.14 12.20 5.37
C ASP A 226 16.05 12.41 4.31
N LYS A 227 15.49 13.63 4.23
CA LYS A 227 14.53 14.03 3.19
C LYS A 227 15.14 13.95 1.79
N THR A 228 16.43 14.25 1.59
CA THR A 228 17.10 14.11 0.28
C THR A 228 17.18 12.65 -0.18
N CYS A 229 17.37 11.71 0.76
CA CYS A 229 17.37 10.29 0.44
C CYS A 229 15.97 9.79 0.05
N ILE A 230 14.94 10.28 0.75
CA ILE A 230 13.53 10.00 0.40
C ILE A 230 13.20 10.57 -0.98
N HIS A 231 13.73 11.76 -1.33
CA HIS A 231 13.56 12.34 -2.66
C HIS A 231 14.10 11.44 -3.77
N GLU A 232 15.30 10.89 -3.60
CA GLU A 232 15.90 9.94 -4.53
C GLU A 232 15.05 8.67 -4.65
N ALA A 233 14.68 8.09 -3.51
CA ALA A 233 13.86 6.88 -3.44
C ALA A 233 12.48 7.05 -4.10
N MET A 234 11.81 8.19 -3.93
CA MET A 234 10.49 8.46 -4.52
C MET A 234 10.55 8.73 -6.03
N GLU A 235 11.62 9.37 -6.51
CA GLU A 235 11.78 9.72 -7.92
C GLU A 235 12.28 8.56 -8.76
N GLN A 236 13.40 7.96 -8.33
CA GLN A 236 14.12 6.96 -9.11
C GLN A 236 13.71 5.53 -8.73
N GLN A 237 13.01 5.35 -7.58
CA GLN A 237 12.73 4.03 -6.99
C GLN A 237 13.98 3.18 -6.78
N THR A 238 15.11 3.87 -6.58
CA THR A 238 16.41 3.30 -6.28
C THR A 238 17.13 4.20 -5.30
N ILE A 239 17.92 3.61 -4.42
CA ILE A 239 18.85 4.32 -3.54
C ILE A 239 20.26 3.91 -3.93
N SER A 240 21.07 4.90 -4.32
CA SER A 240 22.48 4.73 -4.60
C SER A 240 23.30 4.84 -3.31
N VAL A 241 24.12 3.82 -3.03
CA VAL A 241 24.93 3.76 -1.81
C VAL A 241 26.38 3.56 -2.21
N ALA A 242 27.23 4.51 -1.81
CA ALA A 242 28.69 4.44 -1.94
C ALA A 242 29.31 4.61 -0.54
N LYS A 243 29.41 3.51 0.21
CA LYS A 243 29.95 3.51 1.58
C LYS A 243 30.95 2.39 1.77
N ALA A 244 32.04 2.65 2.49
CA ALA A 244 33.06 1.66 2.85
C ALA A 244 33.63 0.84 1.67
N GLY A 245 33.77 1.48 0.50
CA GLY A 245 34.27 0.83 -0.73
C GLY A 245 33.23 -0.03 -1.46
N LEU A 246 31.99 -0.12 -0.95
CA LEU A 246 30.87 -0.77 -1.62
C LEU A 246 30.05 0.29 -2.35
N VAL A 247 29.99 0.14 -3.68
CA VAL A 247 29.14 0.94 -4.56
C VAL A 247 28.05 0.03 -5.10
N CYS A 248 26.81 0.24 -4.65
CA CYS A 248 25.66 -0.52 -5.13
C CYS A 248 24.42 0.38 -5.24
N SER A 249 23.52 0.02 -6.14
CA SER A 249 22.19 0.62 -6.24
C SER A 249 21.16 -0.39 -5.78
N LEU A 250 20.33 0.00 -4.82
CA LEU A 250 19.29 -0.86 -4.24
C LEU A 250 17.92 -0.39 -4.72
N SER A 251 17.02 -1.31 -5.04
CA SER A 251 15.66 -0.96 -5.43
C SER A 251 14.79 -0.62 -4.22
N THR A 252 13.97 0.41 -4.36
CA THR A 252 12.97 0.85 -3.37
C THR A 252 11.64 1.14 -4.06
N LYS A 253 11.09 0.12 -4.72
CA LYS A 253 9.78 0.13 -5.38
C LYS A 253 8.69 -0.04 -4.32
N CYS A 254 8.57 0.95 -3.45
CA CYS A 254 7.57 0.96 -2.40
C CYS A 254 6.62 2.13 -2.59
N SER A 255 5.34 1.89 -2.34
CA SER A 255 4.39 2.97 -2.12
C SER A 255 4.66 3.59 -0.73
N ILE A 256 4.44 4.90 -0.58
CA ILE A 256 4.73 5.62 0.66
C ILE A 256 3.41 6.19 1.16
N LEU A 257 3.08 5.85 2.40
CA LEU A 257 1.95 6.41 3.14
C LEU A 257 2.53 7.21 4.29
N ALA A 258 2.49 8.53 4.17
CA ALA A 258 3.02 9.44 5.17
C ALA A 258 1.90 10.13 5.94
N ALA A 259 2.07 10.32 7.24
CA ALA A 259 1.24 11.20 8.04
C ALA A 259 2.09 12.35 8.60
N THR A 260 1.51 13.55 8.63
CA THR A 260 2.15 14.73 9.19
C THR A 260 1.11 15.61 9.89
N ASN A 261 1.57 16.35 10.88
CA ASN A 261 0.77 17.36 11.55
C ASN A 261 1.21 18.74 11.03
N PRO A 262 0.27 19.67 10.82
CA PRO A 262 0.62 21.05 10.47
C PRO A 262 1.39 21.73 11.61
N LYS A 263 2.14 22.79 11.29
CA LYS A 263 2.79 23.63 12.30
C LYS A 263 1.75 24.49 13.00
N GLY A 264 1.29 24.07 14.17
CA GLY A 264 0.23 24.75 14.90
C GLY A 264 -1.14 24.42 14.32
N LYS A 265 -2.04 25.41 14.26
CA LYS A 265 -3.33 25.25 13.58
C LYS A 265 -3.14 25.44 12.08
N TYR A 266 -3.91 24.70 11.29
CA TYR A 266 -3.87 24.85 9.84
C TYR A 266 -4.51 26.18 9.42
N ASP A 267 -3.74 27.05 8.79
CA ASP A 267 -4.24 28.32 8.26
C ASP A 267 -4.56 28.17 6.77
N ALA A 268 -5.84 28.30 6.40
CA ALA A 268 -6.28 28.17 5.00
C ALA A 268 -5.75 29.27 4.07
N ASN A 269 -5.27 30.38 4.64
CA ASN A 269 -4.69 31.51 3.90
C ASN A 269 -3.23 31.29 3.51
N LEU A 270 -2.52 30.39 4.21
CA LEU A 270 -1.12 30.07 3.95
C LEU A 270 -1.01 28.92 2.96
N SER A 271 0.13 28.86 2.26
CA SER A 271 0.38 27.76 1.34
C SER A 271 0.55 26.44 2.11
N LEU A 272 0.22 25.31 1.46
CA LEU A 272 0.43 23.99 2.07
C LEU A 272 1.90 23.75 2.47
N SER A 273 2.85 24.31 1.71
CA SER A 273 4.28 24.17 1.97
C SER A 273 4.67 24.82 3.30
N GLU A 274 4.10 25.99 3.60
CA GLU A 274 4.31 26.71 4.85
C GLU A 274 3.62 26.00 6.02
N ASN A 275 2.36 25.59 5.82
CA ASN A 275 1.58 24.87 6.84
C ASN A 275 2.23 23.55 7.27
N THR A 276 2.83 22.81 6.34
CA THR A 276 3.44 21.48 6.61
C THR A 276 4.95 21.53 6.86
N ALA A 277 5.60 22.68 6.60
CA ALA A 277 7.06 22.81 6.56
C ALA A 277 7.76 21.78 5.66
N LEU A 278 7.09 21.39 4.58
CA LEU A 278 7.62 20.50 3.56
C LEU A 278 7.94 21.30 2.31
N ALA A 279 9.11 21.04 1.72
CA ALA A 279 9.52 21.67 0.49
C ALA A 279 8.60 21.28 -0.68
N SER A 280 8.29 22.24 -1.56
CA SER A 280 7.47 22.03 -2.78
C SER A 280 7.90 20.82 -3.63
N PRO A 281 9.22 20.51 -3.80
CA PRO A 281 9.64 19.32 -4.54
C PRO A 281 9.21 17.98 -3.91
N LEU A 282 9.00 17.88 -2.59
CA LEU A 282 8.46 16.68 -1.94
C LEU A 282 6.96 16.58 -2.20
N LEU A 283 6.24 17.68 -1.98
CA LEU A 283 4.79 17.73 -2.14
C LEU A 283 4.37 17.35 -3.57
N SER A 284 5.12 17.79 -4.59
CA SER A 284 4.84 17.43 -5.99
C SER A 284 5.04 15.94 -6.33
N ARG A 285 5.65 15.15 -5.45
CA ARG A 285 5.89 13.70 -5.63
C ARG A 285 4.83 12.84 -4.98
N PHE A 286 4.08 13.39 -4.03
CA PHE A 286 2.88 12.75 -3.50
C PHE A 286 1.77 12.88 -4.54
N ASP A 287 1.18 11.75 -4.92
CA ASP A 287 0.09 11.73 -5.89
C ASP A 287 -1.19 12.29 -5.28
N VAL A 288 -1.41 12.03 -3.99
CA VAL A 288 -2.58 12.52 -3.23
C VAL A 288 -2.10 13.10 -1.91
N ILE A 289 -2.61 14.30 -1.57
CA ILE A 289 -2.39 14.95 -0.27
C ILE A 289 -3.76 15.29 0.32
N LEU A 290 -4.15 14.63 1.40
CA LEU A 290 -5.43 14.88 2.06
C LEU A 290 -5.20 15.69 3.33
N VAL A 291 -5.91 16.81 3.43
CA VAL A 291 -5.92 17.65 4.64
C VAL A 291 -7.18 17.33 5.45
N LEU A 292 -6.97 16.95 6.70
CA LEU A 292 -7.97 16.63 7.70
C LEU A 292 -7.98 17.76 8.73
N LEU A 293 -8.89 18.72 8.52
CA LEU A 293 -9.10 19.88 9.39
C LEU A 293 -10.19 19.64 10.42
N ASP A 294 -9.84 19.64 11.70
CA ASP A 294 -10.83 19.46 12.76
C ASP A 294 -11.75 20.70 12.83
N THR A 295 -12.91 20.61 12.17
CA THR A 295 -13.93 21.66 12.18
C THR A 295 -15.09 21.23 13.07
N TYR A 296 -15.47 22.09 14.00
CA TYR A 296 -16.62 21.87 14.88
C TYR A 296 -17.92 21.80 14.08
N ASP A 297 -18.57 20.63 14.10
CA ASP A 297 -19.91 20.42 13.56
C ASP A 297 -20.69 19.55 14.54
N GLU A 298 -21.75 20.11 15.12
CA GLU A 298 -22.56 19.43 16.14
C GLU A 298 -23.18 18.13 15.64
N ASN A 299 -23.56 18.05 14.35
CA ASN A 299 -24.16 16.84 13.80
C ASN A 299 -23.11 15.75 13.62
N TRP A 300 -21.93 16.13 13.13
CA TRP A 300 -20.80 15.24 12.99
C TRP A 300 -20.32 14.71 14.34
N ASP A 301 -20.18 15.59 15.33
CA ASP A 301 -19.72 15.23 16.67
C ASP A 301 -20.73 14.32 17.39
N LYS A 302 -22.04 14.51 17.16
CA LYS A 302 -23.08 13.57 17.63
C LYS A 302 -22.96 12.18 16.97
N MET A 303 -22.71 12.13 15.66
CA MET A 303 -22.51 10.86 14.94
C MET A 303 -21.23 10.15 15.38
N VAL A 304 -20.13 10.88 15.56
CA VAL A 304 -18.84 10.33 16.02
C VAL A 304 -18.94 9.85 17.47
N SER A 305 -19.54 10.64 18.36
CA SER A 305 -19.70 10.25 19.77
C SER A 305 -20.59 9.03 19.95
N SER A 306 -21.72 8.95 19.25
CA SER A 306 -22.55 7.73 19.23
C SER A 306 -21.77 6.54 18.70
N TYR A 307 -21.01 6.71 17.62
CA TYR A 307 -20.18 5.65 17.05
C TYR A 307 -19.11 5.14 18.04
N ILE A 308 -18.38 6.02 18.72
CA ILE A 308 -17.34 5.64 19.69
C ILE A 308 -17.93 4.90 20.88
N LEU A 309 -19.11 5.33 21.37
CA LEU A 309 -19.82 4.65 22.46
C LEU A 309 -20.35 3.27 22.02
N ASP A 310 -20.80 3.16 20.77
CA ASP A 310 -21.29 1.92 20.17
C ASP A 310 -20.16 0.93 19.81
N ASP A 311 -18.94 1.41 19.52
CA ASP A 311 -17.77 0.59 19.12
C ASP A 311 -17.44 -0.49 20.17
N HIS A 312 -17.65 -0.18 21.46
CA HIS A 312 -17.51 -1.12 22.56
C HIS A 312 -18.47 -2.32 22.46
N ASN A 313 -19.65 -2.16 21.84
CA ASN A 313 -20.61 -3.23 21.56
C ASN A 313 -20.46 -3.81 20.14
N TYR A 314 -19.88 -3.05 19.19
CA TYR A 314 -19.73 -3.43 17.79
C TYR A 314 -18.65 -4.49 17.56
N LEU A 315 -17.58 -4.54 18.36
CA LEU A 315 -16.58 -5.63 18.28
C LEU A 315 -17.21 -7.02 18.53
N ALA A 316 -18.32 -7.09 19.26
CA ALA A 316 -19.06 -8.33 19.48
C ALA A 316 -20.07 -8.67 18.36
N LYS A 317 -20.59 -7.68 17.62
CA LYS A 317 -21.62 -7.84 16.56
C LYS A 317 -21.09 -7.80 15.13
N SER A 318 -19.94 -7.17 14.87
CA SER A 318 -19.39 -6.91 13.52
C SER A 318 -18.81 -8.13 12.79
N ASN A 319 -18.68 -9.27 13.47
CA ASN A 319 -18.16 -10.51 12.90
C ASN A 319 -19.07 -11.16 11.84
N GLN A 320 -20.30 -10.67 11.60
CA GLN A 320 -21.23 -11.33 10.68
C GLN A 320 -21.28 -10.74 9.25
N LYS A 321 -20.80 -9.52 9.00
CA LYS A 321 -20.91 -8.88 7.66
C LYS A 321 -19.66 -8.17 7.13
N SER A 322 -18.57 -8.03 7.90
CA SER A 322 -17.34 -7.37 7.43
C SER A 322 -16.32 -8.38 6.91
N TRP A 323 -15.49 -7.97 5.94
CA TRP A 323 -14.35 -8.79 5.53
C TRP A 323 -13.29 -8.81 6.63
N SER A 324 -12.81 -10.01 6.97
CA SER A 324 -11.68 -10.15 7.89
C SER A 324 -10.41 -9.51 7.30
N VAL A 325 -9.48 -9.10 8.18
CA VAL A 325 -8.18 -8.54 7.76
C VAL A 325 -7.42 -9.51 6.85
N SER A 326 -7.51 -10.81 7.10
CA SER A 326 -6.89 -11.84 6.26
C SER A 326 -7.51 -11.93 4.86
N LYS A 327 -8.84 -11.78 4.76
CA LYS A 327 -9.55 -11.73 3.47
C LYS A 327 -9.18 -10.46 2.70
N MET A 328 -9.15 -9.30 3.35
CA MET A 328 -8.68 -8.06 2.73
C MET A 328 -7.24 -8.15 2.25
N ARG A 329 -6.32 -8.69 3.05
CA ARG A 329 -4.93 -8.92 2.64
C ARG A 329 -4.84 -9.76 1.37
N SER A 330 -5.63 -10.83 1.29
CA SER A 330 -5.68 -11.70 0.12
C SER A 330 -6.24 -10.97 -1.11
N TYR A 331 -7.28 -10.15 -0.91
CA TYR A 331 -7.88 -9.32 -1.96
C TYR A 331 -6.87 -8.31 -2.54
N PHE A 332 -6.26 -7.49 -1.69
CA PHE A 332 -5.29 -6.48 -2.12
C PHE A 332 -4.04 -7.08 -2.76
N ASN A 333 -3.60 -8.26 -2.30
CA ASN A 333 -2.51 -8.98 -2.95
C ASN A 333 -2.90 -9.46 -4.36
N MET A 334 -4.12 -9.95 -4.54
CA MET A 334 -4.61 -10.44 -5.83
C MET A 334 -4.78 -9.32 -6.86
N ILE A 335 -5.42 -8.20 -6.48
CA ILE A 335 -5.68 -7.09 -7.42
C ILE A 335 -4.39 -6.42 -7.94
N ARG A 336 -3.28 -6.49 -7.19
CA ARG A 336 -1.97 -6.00 -7.63
C ARG A 336 -1.44 -6.73 -8.87
N HIS A 337 -1.90 -7.96 -9.13
CA HIS A 337 -1.53 -8.72 -10.33
C HIS A 337 -2.36 -8.35 -11.57
N ILE A 338 -3.45 -7.58 -11.41
CA ILE A 338 -4.29 -7.14 -12.52
C ILE A 338 -3.64 -5.93 -13.17
N ASN A 339 -3.47 -5.95 -14.49
CA ASN A 339 -2.88 -4.82 -15.23
C ASN A 339 -3.92 -4.23 -16.18
N PRO A 340 -4.73 -3.28 -15.71
CA PRO A 340 -5.78 -2.71 -16.53
C PRO A 340 -5.22 -1.83 -17.65
N LYS A 341 -5.90 -1.83 -18.80
CA LYS A 341 -5.57 -0.97 -19.95
C LYS A 341 -6.49 0.25 -19.99
N MET A 342 -5.93 1.40 -20.33
CA MET A 342 -6.71 2.64 -20.48
C MET A 342 -7.59 2.57 -21.72
N THR A 343 -8.84 3.03 -21.60
CA THR A 343 -9.76 3.18 -22.74
C THR A 343 -9.66 4.60 -23.31
N PHE A 344 -9.91 4.76 -24.61
CA PHE A 344 -9.85 6.06 -25.29
C PHE A 344 -10.76 7.15 -24.65
N PRO A 345 -12.02 6.85 -24.26
CA PRO A 345 -12.86 7.83 -23.57
C PRO A 345 -12.26 8.32 -22.25
N CYS A 346 -11.65 7.41 -21.49
CA CYS A 346 -11.00 7.70 -20.21
C CYS A 346 -9.77 8.61 -20.40
N GLU A 347 -8.93 8.32 -21.38
CA GLU A 347 -7.78 9.15 -21.73
C GLU A 347 -8.18 10.58 -22.10
N LYS A 348 -9.25 10.74 -22.89
CA LYS A 348 -9.79 12.06 -23.27
C LYS A 348 -10.22 12.87 -22.05
N VAL A 349 -10.89 12.25 -21.07
CA VAL A 349 -11.32 12.91 -19.83
C VAL A 349 -10.11 13.39 -19.02
N LEU A 350 -9.12 12.52 -18.79
CA LEU A 350 -7.92 12.88 -18.02
C LEU A 350 -7.09 13.96 -18.70
N GLN A 351 -6.93 13.89 -20.03
CA GLN A 351 -6.21 14.92 -20.80
C GLN A 351 -6.91 16.27 -20.74
N THR A 352 -8.24 16.28 -20.87
CA THR A 352 -9.03 17.52 -20.84
C THR A 352 -8.97 18.16 -19.46
N TYR A 353 -9.11 17.37 -18.39
CA TYR A 353 -8.94 17.85 -17.02
C TYR A 353 -7.55 18.42 -16.77
N TYR A 354 -6.50 17.73 -17.20
CA TYR A 354 -5.13 18.22 -17.07
C TYR A 354 -4.90 19.54 -17.82
N ARG A 355 -5.39 19.67 -19.05
CA ARG A 355 -5.30 20.91 -19.85
C ARG A 355 -6.03 22.07 -19.17
N ARG A 356 -7.22 21.81 -18.63
CA ARG A 356 -8.00 22.79 -17.86
C ARG A 356 -7.24 23.24 -16.61
N GLN A 357 -6.67 22.32 -15.84
CA GLN A 357 -5.91 22.66 -14.63
C GLN A 357 -4.67 23.49 -14.95
N ARG A 358 -4.05 23.24 -16.12
CA ARG A 358 -2.94 24.03 -16.66
C ARG A 358 -3.35 25.45 -17.05
N SER A 359 -4.58 25.67 -17.52
CA SER A 359 -5.07 26.97 -17.99
C SER A 359 -5.64 27.87 -16.89
N LEU A 360 -5.89 27.36 -15.68
CA LEU A 360 -6.41 28.19 -14.58
C LEU A 360 -5.40 29.25 -14.09
N GLU A 361 -5.86 30.49 -13.97
CA GLU A 361 -5.15 31.59 -13.32
C GLU A 361 -5.26 31.45 -11.80
N GLY A 362 -4.16 31.60 -11.06
CA GLY A 362 -4.09 31.31 -9.61
C GLY A 362 -3.78 29.85 -9.27
N ARG A 363 -3.34 29.05 -10.24
CA ARG A 363 -2.98 27.64 -10.02
C ARG A 363 -1.88 27.46 -8.97
N ASN A 364 -1.98 26.39 -8.19
CA ASN A 364 -0.86 25.89 -7.37
C ASN A 364 0.24 25.34 -8.29
N PHE A 365 1.18 26.20 -8.73
CA PHE A 365 2.27 25.86 -9.65
C PHE A 365 3.08 24.62 -9.23
N ALA A 366 3.21 24.39 -7.92
CA ALA A 366 3.84 23.21 -7.33
C ALA A 366 3.14 21.88 -7.71
N ARG A 367 1.82 21.91 -7.96
CA ARG A 367 1.00 20.72 -8.21
C ARG A 367 0.64 20.52 -9.68
N THR A 368 0.53 21.58 -10.48
CA THR A 368 0.13 21.49 -11.90
C THR A 368 1.29 21.09 -12.84
N THR A 369 2.07 20.08 -12.46
CA THR A 369 3.21 19.56 -13.23
C THR A 369 2.77 18.37 -14.10
N PRO A 370 3.59 17.87 -15.05
CA PRO A 370 3.27 16.64 -15.78
C PRO A 370 3.07 15.43 -14.85
N ARG A 371 3.61 15.47 -13.63
CA ARG A 371 3.38 14.45 -12.59
C ARG A 371 1.90 14.35 -12.21
N LEU A 372 1.14 15.45 -12.25
CA LEU A 372 -0.31 15.43 -12.00
C LEU A 372 -1.04 14.45 -12.93
N LEU A 373 -0.73 14.51 -14.23
CA LEU A 373 -1.34 13.61 -15.20
C LEU A 373 -0.93 12.15 -14.93
N GLN A 374 0.33 11.91 -14.57
CA GLN A 374 0.79 10.58 -14.18
C GLN A 374 0.08 10.06 -12.92
N SER A 375 -0.14 10.93 -11.92
CA SER A 375 -0.88 10.62 -10.70
C SER A 375 -2.33 10.24 -11.02
N LEU A 376 -3.01 11.01 -11.87
CA LEU A 376 -4.39 10.72 -12.29
C LEU A 376 -4.50 9.36 -12.98
N ILE A 377 -3.56 9.04 -13.88
CA ILE A 377 -3.52 7.73 -14.56
C ILE A 377 -3.33 6.60 -13.54
N ARG A 378 -2.38 6.73 -12.61
CA ARG A 378 -2.14 5.71 -11.57
C ARG A 378 -3.34 5.52 -10.65
N LEU A 379 -4.02 6.61 -10.27
CA LEU A 379 -5.22 6.55 -9.43
C LEU A 379 -6.39 5.90 -10.17
N ALA A 380 -6.58 6.19 -11.45
CA ALA A 380 -7.60 5.56 -12.28
C ALA A 380 -7.31 4.06 -12.49
N GLU A 381 -6.06 3.69 -12.78
CA GLU A 381 -5.62 2.28 -12.85
C GLU A 381 -5.82 1.57 -11.51
N GLY A 382 -5.49 2.22 -10.38
CA GLY A 382 -5.71 1.70 -9.04
C GLY A 382 -7.20 1.50 -8.72
N HIS A 383 -8.07 2.38 -9.20
CA HIS A 383 -9.52 2.24 -9.01
C HIS A 383 -10.05 1.07 -9.84
N ALA A 384 -9.64 0.94 -11.10
CA ALA A 384 -10.01 -0.21 -11.94
C ALA A 384 -9.56 -1.55 -11.30
N ARG A 385 -8.35 -1.61 -10.71
CA ARG A 385 -7.88 -2.76 -9.92
C ARG A 385 -8.75 -3.03 -8.71
N LEU A 386 -9.10 -1.99 -7.95
CA LEU A 386 -10.00 -2.11 -6.79
C LEU A 386 -11.36 -2.68 -7.18
N MET A 387 -11.86 -2.37 -8.39
CA MET A 387 -13.11 -2.87 -8.96
C MET A 387 -12.98 -4.24 -9.64
N PHE A 388 -11.80 -4.87 -9.59
CA PHE A 388 -11.50 -6.15 -10.24
C PHE A 388 -11.65 -6.13 -11.77
N ARG A 389 -11.26 -5.02 -12.42
CA ARG A 389 -11.38 -4.80 -13.88
C ARG A 389 -10.03 -4.79 -14.61
N TYR A 390 -10.03 -5.23 -15.87
CA TYR A 390 -8.86 -5.20 -16.78
C TYR A 390 -8.86 -4.02 -17.76
N GLU A 391 -9.87 -3.17 -17.68
CA GLU A 391 -9.98 -1.94 -18.47
C GLU A 391 -10.33 -0.78 -17.55
N VAL A 392 -9.70 0.36 -17.78
CA VAL A 392 -9.98 1.61 -17.05
C VAL A 392 -11.07 2.35 -17.80
N LEU A 393 -12.21 2.51 -17.15
CA LEU A 393 -13.40 3.15 -17.69
C LEU A 393 -13.45 4.63 -17.32
N VAL A 394 -14.42 5.35 -17.90
CA VAL A 394 -14.68 6.77 -17.57
C VAL A 394 -14.99 6.96 -16.09
N ILE A 395 -15.65 5.98 -15.46
CA ILE A 395 -15.95 6.03 -14.03
C ILE A 395 -14.70 6.11 -13.15
N ASP A 396 -13.67 5.36 -13.52
CA ASP A 396 -12.41 5.32 -12.79
C ASP A 396 -11.66 6.66 -12.91
N ALA A 397 -11.68 7.26 -14.11
CA ALA A 397 -11.13 8.60 -14.33
C ALA A 397 -11.86 9.68 -13.53
N ILE A 398 -13.20 9.66 -13.52
CA ILE A 398 -14.00 10.64 -12.76
C ILE A 398 -13.73 10.50 -11.26
N MET A 399 -13.66 9.27 -10.74
CA MET A 399 -13.31 9.05 -9.33
C MET A 399 -11.90 9.53 -8.98
N ALA A 400 -10.92 9.33 -9.87
CA ALA A 400 -9.57 9.86 -9.69
C ALA A 400 -9.57 11.40 -9.68
N ILE A 401 -10.36 12.05 -10.55
CA ILE A 401 -10.52 13.51 -10.57
C ILE A 401 -11.18 14.00 -9.27
N ILE A 402 -12.26 13.37 -8.82
CA ILE A 402 -12.93 13.74 -7.57
C ILE A 402 -11.95 13.67 -6.40
N LEU A 403 -11.18 12.59 -6.30
CA LEU A 403 -10.16 12.44 -5.26
C LEU A 403 -9.06 13.51 -5.36
N MET A 404 -8.62 13.84 -6.58
CA MET A 404 -7.62 14.87 -6.82
C MET A 404 -8.13 16.27 -6.44
N GLU A 405 -9.37 16.59 -6.79
CA GLU A 405 -10.03 17.84 -6.43
C GLU A 405 -10.17 17.97 -4.91
N SER A 406 -10.55 16.89 -4.21
CA SER A 406 -10.57 16.86 -2.74
C SER A 406 -9.19 16.99 -2.10
N SER A 407 -8.12 16.67 -2.83
CA SER A 407 -6.73 16.87 -2.39
C SER A 407 -6.24 18.31 -2.57
N MET A 408 -6.80 19.05 -3.52
CA MET A 408 -6.41 20.42 -3.85
C MET A 408 -7.24 21.39 -3.03
N SER A 409 -6.80 21.69 -1.80
CA SER A 409 -7.37 22.75 -0.96
C SER A 409 -7.46 24.05 -1.77
N GLY A 410 -8.68 24.40 -2.22
CA GLY A 410 -8.96 25.62 -2.99
C GLY A 410 -9.63 25.47 -4.36
N SER A 411 -10.06 24.28 -4.80
CA SER A 411 -10.83 24.19 -6.05
C SER A 411 -12.33 24.42 -5.84
N ALA A 412 -12.89 25.41 -6.54
CA ALA A 412 -14.29 25.83 -6.51
C ALA A 412 -15.30 24.82 -7.12
N VAL A 413 -14.85 23.62 -7.46
CA VAL A 413 -15.64 22.61 -8.20
C VAL A 413 -16.50 21.73 -7.28
N LEU A 414 -15.98 21.41 -6.09
CA LEU A 414 -16.66 20.66 -5.05
C LEU A 414 -16.72 21.56 -3.82
N ASP A 415 -17.76 22.38 -3.78
CA ASP A 415 -18.03 23.36 -2.72
C ASP A 415 -17.71 22.77 -1.33
N GLY A 416 -16.70 23.32 -0.66
CA GLY A 416 -16.47 23.20 0.79
C GLY A 416 -16.45 21.79 1.40
N LEU A 417 -16.25 20.71 0.64
CA LEU A 417 -16.34 19.35 1.19
C LEU A 417 -15.11 19.09 2.07
N ALA A 418 -15.25 19.37 3.37
CA ALA A 418 -14.26 19.01 4.37
C ALA A 418 -14.03 17.50 4.27
N THR A 419 -12.80 17.08 3.95
CA THR A 419 -12.40 15.67 3.82
C THR A 419 -12.85 14.83 5.01
N LEU A 420 -12.97 15.45 6.19
CA LEU A 420 -13.45 14.87 7.43
C LEU A 420 -14.94 14.52 7.44
N HIS A 421 -15.80 15.37 6.89
CA HIS A 421 -17.26 15.23 6.94
C HIS A 421 -17.81 14.34 5.81
N THR A 422 -16.99 13.45 5.28
CA THR A 422 -17.41 12.53 4.21
C THR A 422 -18.00 11.27 4.81
N SER A 423 -19.32 11.20 4.84
CA SER A 423 -20.07 9.97 5.15
C SER A 423 -20.12 9.04 3.93
N PHE A 424 -20.44 7.76 4.18
CA PHE A 424 -20.76 6.84 3.10
C PHE A 424 -22.13 7.23 2.52
N PRO A 425 -22.28 7.33 1.19
CA PRO A 425 -23.57 7.65 0.60
C PRO A 425 -24.58 6.53 0.77
N ASP A 426 -25.82 6.89 1.10
CA ASP A 426 -26.96 5.96 1.14
C ASP A 426 -27.26 5.36 -0.25
N ASN A 427 -27.02 6.15 -1.31
CA ASN A 427 -27.11 5.72 -2.71
C ASN A 427 -25.85 6.12 -3.49
N PRO A 428 -24.82 5.25 -3.52
CA PRO A 428 -23.54 5.54 -4.18
C PRO A 428 -23.67 5.94 -5.65
N ARG A 429 -24.59 5.30 -6.38
CA ARG A 429 -24.83 5.54 -7.80
C ARG A 429 -25.43 6.92 -8.07
N ALA A 430 -26.33 7.39 -7.22
CA ALA A 430 -26.99 8.69 -7.41
C ALA A 430 -26.00 9.84 -7.16
N GLU A 431 -25.28 9.79 -6.05
CA GLU A 431 -24.26 10.79 -5.72
C GLU A 431 -23.12 10.81 -6.75
N TYR A 432 -22.68 9.62 -7.20
CA TYR A 432 -21.71 9.52 -8.28
C TYR A 432 -22.23 10.19 -9.56
N ASN A 433 -23.47 9.94 -9.96
CA ASN A 433 -24.04 10.55 -11.16
C ASN A 433 -24.12 12.09 -11.06
N GLU A 434 -24.44 12.64 -9.89
CA GLU A 434 -24.44 14.08 -9.68
C GLU A 434 -23.03 14.67 -9.79
N LYS A 435 -22.05 14.09 -9.08
CA LYS A 435 -20.66 14.51 -9.14
C LYS A 435 -20.07 14.34 -10.54
N ALA A 436 -20.37 13.23 -11.21
CA ALA A 436 -19.95 12.95 -12.59
C ALA A 436 -20.51 13.97 -13.56
N LYS A 437 -21.79 14.34 -13.44
CA LYS A 437 -22.40 15.42 -14.24
C LYS A 437 -21.68 16.74 -14.00
N THR A 438 -21.38 17.11 -12.76
CA THR A 438 -20.64 18.33 -12.45
C THR A 438 -19.25 18.33 -13.10
N VAL A 439 -18.50 17.23 -12.95
CA VAL A 439 -17.16 17.09 -13.54
C VAL A 439 -17.22 17.12 -15.07
N LEU A 440 -18.14 16.38 -15.70
CA LEU A 440 -18.23 16.32 -17.17
C LEU A 440 -18.71 17.64 -17.78
N LYS A 441 -19.63 18.34 -17.12
CA LYS A 441 -20.01 19.73 -17.47
C LYS A 441 -18.81 20.66 -17.41
N LEU A 442 -18.00 20.57 -16.37
CA LEU A 442 -16.78 21.37 -16.24
C LEU A 442 -15.75 21.06 -17.34
N LEU A 443 -15.73 19.84 -17.87
CA LEU A 443 -14.82 19.45 -18.93
C LEU A 443 -15.39 19.68 -20.34
N ASN A 444 -16.63 20.16 -20.47
CA ASN A 444 -17.36 20.23 -21.74
C ASN A 444 -17.38 18.87 -22.47
N LEU A 445 -17.53 17.77 -21.72
CA LEU A 445 -17.57 16.39 -22.23
C LEU A 445 -18.88 15.70 -21.84
N GLU A 446 -20.01 16.39 -22.05
CA GLU A 446 -21.33 15.86 -21.70
C GLU A 446 -21.70 14.61 -22.53
N ASP A 447 -21.16 14.49 -23.74
CA ASP A 447 -21.34 13.34 -24.64
C ASP A 447 -20.76 12.02 -24.08
N LEU A 448 -19.91 12.10 -23.05
CA LEU A 448 -19.30 10.95 -22.38
C LEU A 448 -20.02 10.58 -21.09
N LEU A 449 -21.18 11.17 -20.81
CA LEU A 449 -22.06 10.68 -19.76
C LEU A 449 -22.40 9.22 -20.10
N PRO A 450 -22.02 8.26 -19.25
CA PRO A 450 -22.38 6.88 -19.49
C PRO A 450 -23.90 6.78 -19.53
N ASP A 451 -24.46 6.35 -20.67
CA ASP A 451 -25.86 5.98 -20.76
C ASP A 451 -26.16 5.02 -19.61
N SER A 452 -27.30 5.19 -18.95
CA SER A 452 -27.71 4.47 -17.73
C SER A 452 -27.60 2.94 -17.80
N GLU A 453 -27.42 2.38 -19.00
CA GLU A 453 -27.27 0.96 -19.31
C GLU A 453 -25.82 0.46 -19.36
N THR A 454 -24.82 1.32 -19.52
CA THR A 454 -23.40 0.93 -19.74
C THR A 454 -22.55 0.89 -18.47
N TYR A 455 -23.17 0.84 -17.30
CA TYR A 455 -22.49 0.37 -16.08
C TYR A 455 -22.45 -1.17 -15.98
N GLY A 456 -23.16 -1.84 -16.90
CA GLY A 456 -23.18 -3.30 -17.00
C GLY A 456 -21.79 -3.84 -17.27
N PHE A 457 -21.25 -4.57 -16.29
CA PHE A 457 -20.17 -5.51 -16.53
C PHE A 457 -20.58 -6.42 -17.71
N SER A 458 -19.88 -6.33 -18.83
CA SER A 458 -20.01 -7.35 -19.87
C SER A 458 -19.47 -8.66 -19.29
N TYR A 459 -20.34 -9.67 -19.25
CA TYR A 459 -20.03 -11.04 -18.82
C TYR A 459 -18.81 -11.64 -19.56
N GLN A 460 -18.38 -11.05 -20.67
CA GLN A 460 -17.24 -11.49 -21.48
C GLN A 460 -15.87 -11.06 -20.92
N ASP A 461 -15.81 -10.00 -20.09
CA ASP A 461 -14.55 -9.51 -19.50
C ASP A 461 -14.19 -10.21 -18.18
N LEU A 462 -15.11 -11.02 -17.64
CA LEU A 462 -14.90 -11.84 -16.46
C LEU A 462 -13.99 -13.03 -16.82
N CYS A 463 -12.70 -12.77 -16.92
CA CYS A 463 -11.61 -13.43 -16.19
C CYS A 463 -11.49 -14.97 -16.15
N ILE A 464 -12.36 -15.75 -16.79
CA ILE A 464 -12.18 -17.21 -16.94
C ILE A 464 -11.51 -17.49 -18.28
N LYS A 465 -11.99 -16.88 -19.39
CA LYS A 465 -11.39 -17.14 -20.71
C LYS A 465 -9.95 -16.64 -20.84
N ASN A 466 -9.61 -15.46 -20.33
CA ASN A 466 -8.26 -14.91 -20.48
C ASN A 466 -7.27 -15.38 -19.40
N TYR A 467 -7.73 -15.68 -18.19
CA TYR A 467 -6.88 -16.24 -17.14
C TYR A 467 -6.58 -17.73 -17.43
N CYS A 468 -7.57 -18.51 -17.88
CA CYS A 468 -7.32 -19.88 -18.35
C CYS A 468 -6.55 -19.93 -19.68
N ARG A 469 -6.74 -19.00 -20.63
CA ARG A 469 -5.97 -18.97 -21.90
C ARG A 469 -4.51 -18.55 -21.75
N LYS A 470 -4.13 -17.83 -20.69
CA LYS A 470 -2.72 -17.47 -20.43
C LYS A 470 -1.97 -18.52 -19.61
N LEU A 471 -2.67 -19.53 -19.11
CA LEU A 471 -2.11 -20.63 -18.29
C LEU A 471 -1.96 -21.94 -19.08
N VAL A 472 -2.47 -22.00 -20.32
CA VAL A 472 -2.15 -23.01 -21.34
C VAL A 472 -1.12 -22.39 -22.28
#